data_AF-A0A3N5GL56-F1
#
_entry.id   AF-A0A3N5GL56-F1
#
_cell.length_a   1.000
_cell.length_b   1.000
_cell.length_c   1.000
_cell.angle_alpha   90.00
_cell.angle_beta   90.00
_cell.angle_gamma   90.00
#
_symmetry.space_group_name_H-M   'P 1'
#
loop_
_entity.id
_entity.type
_entity.pdbx_description
1 polymer ?
#
loop_
_entity_poly.entity_id
_entity_poly.type
_entity_poly.pdbx_seq_one_letter_code
_entity_poly.pdbx_strand_id
1 'polypeptide(L)'
;VTAVTNLFTGRPARAIVNRIVRELGPIGADTPAFPLAAVAIAPLRARAESQGSCDFSPLWSGQNASGCREVPAAELTRELAGALRA
;
A
#
# COMPACT_ATOMS: atom_id res chain seq x y z
N VAL A 1 6.52 -5.90 -6.53
CA VAL A 1 5.28 -6.71 -6.79
C VAL A 1 4.19 -6.24 -5.83
N THR A 2 2.94 -6.16 -6.29
CA THR A 2 1.78 -5.80 -5.45
C THR A 2 0.77 -6.94 -5.38
N ALA A 3 0.02 -7.02 -4.28
CA ALA A 3 -1.04 -8.00 -4.05
C ALA A 3 -2.27 -7.33 -3.43
N VAL A 4 -3.44 -7.93 -3.61
CA VAL A 4 -4.68 -7.51 -2.91
C VAL A 4 -4.68 -8.16 -1.53
N THR A 5 -4.73 -7.36 -0.46
CA THR A 5 -4.65 -7.83 0.92
C THR A 5 -5.72 -7.22 1.83
N ASN A 6 -6.18 -7.98 2.82
CA ASN A 6 -7.09 -7.50 3.86
C ASN A 6 -6.38 -7.15 5.17
N LEU A 7 -5.10 -7.49 5.34
CA LEU A 7 -4.39 -7.50 6.62
C LEU A 7 -4.31 -6.13 7.32
N PHE A 8 -4.27 -5.04 6.55
CA PHE A 8 -4.08 -3.70 7.10
C PHE A 8 -5.37 -2.98 7.50
N THR A 9 -6.53 -3.43 6.99
CA THR A 9 -7.78 -2.69 7.14
C THR A 9 -8.97 -3.58 7.48
N GLY A 10 -8.90 -4.88 7.21
CA GLY A 10 -10.02 -5.82 7.29
C GLY A 10 -10.85 -5.89 6.00
N ARG A 11 -10.46 -5.17 4.95
CA ARG A 11 -11.05 -5.23 3.60
C ARG A 11 -9.98 -5.34 2.51
N PRO A 12 -10.26 -6.01 1.39
CA PRO A 12 -9.32 -6.11 0.28
C PRO A 12 -8.86 -4.75 -0.26
N ALA A 13 -7.56 -4.49 -0.25
CA ALA A 13 -6.90 -3.31 -0.82
C ALA A 13 -5.56 -3.71 -1.46
N ARG A 14 -5.11 -3.02 -2.52
CA ARG A 14 -3.86 -3.38 -3.23
C ARG A 14 -2.65 -2.67 -2.63
N ALA A 15 -1.68 -3.45 -2.14
CA ALA A 15 -0.44 -2.96 -1.56
C ALA A 15 0.80 -3.60 -2.19
N ILE A 16 1.95 -2.93 -2.06
CA ILE A 16 3.26 -3.54 -2.24
C ILE A 16 3.43 -4.67 -1.23
N VAL A 17 3.90 -5.83 -1.70
CA VAL A 17 4.12 -7.00 -0.84
C VAL A 17 5.30 -6.73 0.10
N ASN A 18 5.00 -6.62 1.39
CA ASN A 18 5.97 -6.57 2.49
C ASN A 18 5.95 -7.87 3.30
N ARG A 19 6.65 -7.89 4.44
CA ARG A 19 6.79 -9.08 5.29
C ARG A 19 5.44 -9.65 5.72
N ILE A 20 4.54 -8.85 6.29
CA ILE A 20 3.28 -9.38 6.81
C ILE A 20 2.40 -10.00 5.70
N VAL A 21 2.34 -9.37 4.53
CA VAL A 21 1.62 -9.90 3.35
C VAL A 21 2.23 -11.20 2.84
N ARG A 22 3.56 -11.35 2.95
CA ARG A 22 4.28 -12.55 2.52
C ARG A 22 4.13 -13.71 3.50
N GLU A 23 4.20 -13.42 4.80
CA GLU A 23 4.19 -14.45 5.85
C GLU A 23 2.78 -14.93 6.22
N LEU A 24 1.79 -14.02 6.28
CA LEU A 24 0.41 -14.38 6.62
C LEU A 24 -0.44 -14.71 5.39
N GLY A 25 0.13 -14.54 4.19
CA GLY A 25 -0.59 -14.54 2.93
C GLY A 25 -1.38 -13.25 2.72
N PRO A 26 -1.75 -12.93 1.47
CA PRO A 26 -2.41 -11.67 1.17
C PRO A 26 -3.81 -11.56 1.79
N ILE A 27 -4.56 -12.66 1.84
CA ILE A 27 -5.91 -12.69 2.42
C ILE A 27 -5.91 -13.62 3.63
N GLY A 28 -5.97 -13.04 4.83
CA GLY A 28 -6.04 -13.78 6.08
C GLY A 28 -7.50 -14.02 6.51
N ALA A 29 -7.87 -15.27 6.77
CA ALA A 29 -9.20 -15.63 7.28
C ALA A 29 -9.47 -15.06 8.68
N ASP A 30 -8.44 -14.98 9.52
CA ASP A 30 -8.52 -14.49 10.90
C ASP A 30 -8.29 -12.97 11.02
N THR A 31 -8.24 -12.26 9.89
CA THR A 31 -8.09 -10.80 9.91
C THR A 31 -9.36 -10.15 10.44
N PRO A 32 -9.29 -9.29 11.48
CA PRO A 32 -10.46 -8.60 11.98
C PRO A 32 -11.19 -7.84 10.88
N ALA A 33 -12.52 -7.90 10.89
CA ALA A 33 -13.34 -7.20 9.91
C ALA A 33 -13.08 -5.69 9.91
N PHE A 34 -13.26 -5.04 8.76
CA PHE A 34 -13.04 -3.61 8.65
C PHE A 34 -13.93 -2.80 9.61
N PRO A 35 -13.39 -1.76 10.28
CA PRO A 35 -12.01 -1.21 10.15
C PRO A 35 -11.01 -1.75 11.20
N LEU A 36 -11.35 -2.81 11.93
CA LEU A 36 -10.65 -3.21 13.17
C LEU A 36 -9.20 -3.66 12.96
N ALA A 37 -8.86 -4.23 11.80
CA ALA A 37 -7.48 -4.67 11.54
C ALA A 37 -6.48 -3.50 11.52
N ALA A 38 -6.92 -2.29 11.20
CA ALA A 38 -6.08 -1.09 11.23
C ALA A 38 -5.59 -0.77 12.65
N VAL A 39 -6.45 -0.97 13.65
CA VAL A 39 -6.10 -0.78 15.06
C VAL A 39 -5.13 -1.87 15.51
N ALA A 40 -5.36 -3.12 15.08
CA ALA A 40 -4.51 -4.26 15.45
C ALA A 40 -3.07 -4.13 14.93
N ILE A 41 -2.88 -3.62 13.70
CA ILE A 41 -1.55 -3.50 13.10
C ILE A 41 -0.78 -2.25 13.53
N ALA A 42 -1.47 -1.20 14.01
CA ALA A 42 -0.88 0.10 14.27
C ALA A 42 0.38 0.09 15.18
N PRO A 43 0.42 -0.68 16.29
CA PRO A 43 1.62 -0.74 17.14
C PRO A 43 2.82 -1.37 16.43
N LEU A 44 2.60 -2.44 15.64
CA LEU A 44 3.64 -3.11 14.86
C LEU A 44 4.18 -2.18 13.77
N ARG A 45 3.28 -1.49 13.07
CA ARG A 45 3.62 -0.47 12.07
C ARG A 45 4.49 0.63 12.69
N ALA A 46 4.04 1.25 13.79
CA ALA A 46 4.77 2.34 14.43
C ALA A 46 6.18 1.92 14.86
N ARG A 47 6.31 0.73 15.46
CA ARG A 47 7.62 0.21 15.88
C ARG A 47 8.53 -0.05 14.68
N ALA A 48 8.04 -0.74 13.64
CA ALA A 48 8.84 -1.05 12.45
C ALA A 48 9.28 0.23 11.71
N GLU A 49 8.37 1.18 11.51
CA GLU A 49 8.67 2.44 10.81
C GLU A 49 9.70 3.27 11.58
N SER A 50 9.65 3.30 12.93
CA SER A 50 10.69 3.95 13.75
C SER A 50 12.10 3.36 13.59
N GLN A 51 12.20 2.15 13.03
CA GLN A 51 13.44 1.43 12.75
C GLN A 51 13.80 1.45 11.25
N GLY A 52 13.07 2.23 10.44
CA GLY A 52 13.25 2.28 8.99
C GLY A 52 12.73 1.04 8.25
N SER A 53 11.94 0.18 8.90
CA SER A 53 11.31 -0.98 8.27
C SER A 53 9.86 -0.69 7.87
N CYS A 54 9.48 -1.14 6.68
CA CYS A 54 8.11 -1.06 6.16
C CYS A 54 7.34 -2.39 6.23
N ASP A 55 7.83 -3.35 7.03
CA ASP A 55 7.34 -4.73 7.11
C ASP A 55 5.85 -4.86 7.48
N PHE A 56 5.31 -3.84 8.15
CA PHE A 56 3.92 -3.77 8.61
C PHE A 56 3.20 -2.51 8.07
N SER A 57 3.80 -1.80 7.14
CA SER A 57 3.25 -0.57 6.57
C SER A 57 2.23 -0.88 5.46
N PRO A 58 1.06 -0.21 5.43
CA PRO A 58 0.12 -0.29 4.32
C PRO A 58 0.64 0.50 3.10
N LEU A 59 1.56 -0.10 2.34
CA LEU A 59 2.19 0.51 1.17
C LEU A 59 1.28 0.46 -0.07
N TRP A 60 0.25 1.30 -0.12
CA TRP A 60 -0.73 1.31 -1.22
C TRP A 60 -0.09 1.65 -2.56
N SER A 61 -0.34 0.80 -3.55
CA SER A 61 0.16 1.00 -4.91
C SER A 61 -0.63 0.17 -5.91
N GLY A 62 -0.74 0.69 -7.14
CA GLY A 62 -1.28 -0.05 -8.28
C GLY A 62 -0.37 -1.21 -8.72
N GLN A 63 -0.61 -1.75 -9.91
CA GLN A 63 0.31 -2.74 -10.50
C GLN A 63 1.48 -2.08 -11.23
N ASN A 64 1.30 -0.85 -11.69
CA ASN A 64 2.32 -0.09 -12.40
C ASN A 64 2.68 1.18 -11.61
N ALA A 65 3.90 1.21 -11.08
CA ALA A 65 4.48 2.38 -10.41
C ALA A 65 5.55 3.09 -11.26
N SER A 66 5.77 2.67 -12.52
CA SER A 66 6.82 3.22 -13.38
C SER A 66 6.60 4.68 -13.77
N GLY A 67 5.35 5.17 -13.67
CA GLY A 67 4.99 6.56 -13.93
C GLY A 67 5.13 7.49 -12.72
N CYS A 68 5.46 6.97 -11.53
CA CYS A 68 5.65 7.78 -10.33
C CYS A 68 6.88 8.68 -10.50
N ARG A 69 6.70 10.00 -10.34
CA ARG A 69 7.77 10.99 -10.41
C ARG A 69 7.65 12.00 -9.28
N GLU A 70 8.79 12.41 -8.74
CA GLU A 70 8.90 13.42 -7.69
C GLU A 70 8.94 14.82 -8.32
N VAL A 71 7.80 15.26 -8.87
CA VAL A 71 7.62 16.58 -9.50
C VAL A 71 6.32 17.22 -8.99
N PRO A 72 6.14 18.54 -9.15
CA PRO A 72 4.88 19.18 -8.80
C PRO A 72 3.68 18.54 -9.52
N ALA A 73 2.58 18.30 -8.80
CA ALA A 73 1.39 17.66 -9.36
C ALA A 73 0.82 18.39 -10.60
N ALA A 74 0.96 19.72 -10.65
CA ALA A 74 0.53 20.53 -11.78
C ALA A 74 1.34 20.25 -13.06
N GLU A 75 2.62 19.94 -12.93
CA GLU A 75 3.50 19.57 -14.05
C GLU A 75 3.10 18.21 -14.61
N LEU A 76 3.03 17.19 -13.74
CA LEU A 76 2.61 15.84 -14.12
C LEU A 76 1.23 15.83 -14.79
N THR A 77 0.28 16.60 -14.26
CA THR A 77 -1.07 16.70 -14.83
C THR A 77 -1.07 17.30 -16.23
N ARG A 78 -0.27 18.36 -16.47
CA ARG A 78 -0.16 18.98 -17.79
C ARG A 78 0.48 18.04 -18.81
N GLU A 79 1.51 17.31 -18.42
CA GLU A 79 2.15 16.32 -19.30
C GLU A 79 1.20 15.19 -19.68
N LEU A 80 0.45 14.63 -18.72
CA LEU A 80 -0.55 13.61 -18.98
C LEU A 80 -1.65 14.11 -19.93
N ALA A 81 -2.12 15.36 -19.74
CA ALA A 81 -3.10 15.97 -20.63
C ALA A 81 -2.55 16.26 -22.03
N GLY A 82 -1.26 16.58 -22.15
CA GLY A 82 -0.56 16.79 -23.42
C GLY A 82 -0.37 15.49 -24.21
N ALA A 83 -0.02 14.40 -23.52
CA ALA A 83 0.18 13.08 -24.14
C ALA A 83 -1.09 12.48 -24.76
N LEU A 84 -2.28 12.91 -24.32
CA LEU A 84 -3.57 12.49 -24.88
C LEU A 84 -3.98 13.26 -26.15
N ARG A 85 -3.30 14.35 -26.47
CA ARG A 85 -3.63 15.24 -27.60
C ARG A 85 -2.74 15.02 -28.84
N ALA A 86 -1.69 14.22 -28.70
CA ALA A 86 -0.79 13.80 -29.78
C ALA A 86 -1.16 12.40 -30.26
#